data_AF-A0A8T6HPT8-F1
#
_entry.id   AF-A0A8T6HPT8-F1
#
_cell.length_a   1.000
_cell.length_b   1.000
_cell.length_c   1.000
_cell.angle_alpha   90.00
_cell.angle_beta   90.00
_cell.angle_gamma   90.00
#
_symmetry.space_group_name_H-M   'P 1'
#
loop_
_entity.id
_entity.type
_entity.pdbx_description
1 polymer ?
#
loop_
_entity_poly.entity_id
_entity_poly.type
_entity_poly.pdbx_seq_one_letter_code
_entity_poly.pdbx_strand_id
1 'polypeptide(L)'
;MVWSRRSTPRTSTARFRTPRSPCSRPPATCRRSRNRRRCWPNSASSSPPSEATMSSRSGLDAPFAGGNVAHYRDVFHRFARVEAPDLASPMYAELAYGVSLDRELLELAAKKRKRQPAPNMLFAAVQHLLLSGGDYAGHRLAAHYPIVSGAERPMEPAMPAFRDFCLTHRDEILELIRTNRTQTNVVRRCTCLLPAFSMVQRESGLPLALVDIGASAGLNLNVDRYRYRYLRGGREEAIWGHPDANVALEAELRGGGAMPPLADNLVVWFRGGIDLNPIDLRNEDELRWLRALIWPEHVERHQRLIDAAAELDRSPVDLRGGDAAELLPQMIADTPPDAALTVYSTVALYQFPAAGRERIIRTLTETSLSRPVCLVTLELKLEDIDDLQDPTLAITRFASGERRRQLLARSSPHGWWIEWAA
;
A
#
# COMPACT_ATOMS: atom_id res chain seq x y z
N MET A 1 26.95 -62.31 26.17
CA MET A 1 26.28 -62.37 24.86
C MET A 1 26.59 -61.07 24.14
N VAL A 2 27.76 -60.95 23.49
CA VAL A 2 28.05 -61.32 22.09
C VAL A 2 27.26 -60.45 21.10
N TRP A 3 27.81 -59.67 20.17
CA TRP A 3 29.14 -59.10 19.80
C TRP A 3 28.75 -57.97 18.77
N SER A 4 29.24 -56.72 18.81
CA SER A 4 30.44 -56.20 18.09
C SER A 4 30.41 -56.43 16.56
N ARG A 5 30.82 -55.56 15.61
CA ARG A 5 31.47 -54.24 15.51
C ARG A 5 31.52 -53.85 14.01
N ARG A 6 31.68 -52.55 13.75
CA ARG A 6 32.41 -51.84 12.67
C ARG A 6 33.05 -52.66 11.53
N SER A 7 32.96 -52.13 10.29
CA SER A 7 34.12 -51.69 9.48
C SER A 7 33.74 -51.14 8.09
N THR A 8 34.22 -49.94 7.77
CA THR A 8 34.66 -49.50 6.42
C THR A 8 36.10 -50.01 6.21
N PRO A 9 36.62 -50.24 4.97
CA PRO A 9 37.15 -49.13 4.15
C PRO A 9 37.24 -49.32 2.60
N ARG A 10 37.28 -48.15 1.91
CA ARG A 10 38.14 -47.70 0.78
C ARG A 10 38.24 -48.39 -0.61
N THR A 11 38.07 -47.50 -1.61
CA THR A 11 38.85 -47.25 -2.86
C THR A 11 38.76 -48.21 -4.06
N SER A 12 38.34 -47.66 -5.22
CA SER A 12 39.19 -47.63 -6.43
C SER A 12 38.75 -46.56 -7.44
N THR A 13 39.73 -45.86 -7.98
CA THR A 13 39.76 -44.87 -9.08
C THR A 13 39.58 -45.48 -10.47
N ALA A 14 38.96 -44.75 -11.41
CA ALA A 14 39.34 -44.78 -12.83
C ALA A 14 38.94 -43.50 -13.58
N ARG A 15 39.92 -42.88 -14.26
CA ARG A 15 39.82 -41.72 -15.16
C ARG A 15 39.71 -42.21 -16.61
N PHE A 16 38.94 -41.53 -17.47
CA PHE A 16 39.17 -41.41 -18.93
C PHE A 16 38.45 -40.13 -19.43
N ARG A 17 39.16 -39.03 -19.68
CA ARG A 17 39.73 -38.51 -20.96
C ARG A 17 38.71 -38.28 -22.11
N THR A 18 38.59 -37.00 -22.45
CA THR A 18 37.93 -36.36 -23.63
C THR A 18 38.54 -36.78 -24.98
N PRO A 19 37.80 -36.54 -26.09
CA PRO A 19 38.36 -35.66 -27.13
C PRO A 19 37.38 -34.67 -27.80
N ARG A 20 37.89 -33.45 -27.97
CA ARG A 20 37.80 -32.41 -29.04
C ARG A 20 36.58 -32.31 -30.00
N SER A 21 36.15 -31.05 -30.14
CA SER A 21 35.25 -30.44 -31.14
C SER A 21 35.71 -30.53 -32.61
N PRO A 22 34.82 -30.16 -33.55
CA PRO A 22 35.14 -28.98 -34.37
C PRO A 22 33.98 -28.00 -34.62
N CYS A 23 34.38 -26.79 -35.03
CA CYS A 23 33.63 -25.58 -35.36
C CYS A 23 32.47 -25.72 -36.37
N SER A 24 31.46 -24.86 -36.21
CA SER A 24 30.95 -23.99 -37.29
C SER A 24 30.17 -22.78 -36.73
N ARG A 25 30.35 -21.63 -37.39
CA ARG A 25 29.78 -20.27 -37.19
C ARG A 25 29.38 -19.78 -38.62
N PRO A 26 28.69 -18.64 -38.83
CA PRO A 26 27.42 -18.09 -38.31
C PRO A 26 26.49 -17.68 -39.51
N PRO A 27 25.50 -16.73 -39.45
CA PRO A 27 25.66 -15.27 -39.17
C PRO A 27 24.60 -14.68 -38.19
N ALA A 28 24.92 -13.76 -37.27
CA ALA A 28 24.85 -12.28 -37.39
C ALA A 28 23.58 -11.77 -38.14
N THR A 29 22.61 -11.07 -37.56
CA THR A 29 22.59 -9.75 -36.88
C THR A 29 21.17 -9.56 -36.30
N CYS A 30 20.88 -8.85 -35.21
CA CYS A 30 20.68 -7.40 -35.21
C CYS A 30 20.45 -6.92 -33.76
N ARG A 31 21.32 -6.04 -33.26
CA ARG A 31 21.07 -5.20 -32.08
C ARG A 31 19.95 -4.22 -32.41
N ARG A 32 18.88 -4.18 -31.62
CA ARG A 32 18.12 -2.94 -31.38
C ARG A 32 17.69 -2.83 -29.93
N SER A 33 18.41 -1.99 -29.22
CA SER A 33 17.88 -1.18 -28.12
C SER A 33 16.65 -0.41 -28.64
N ARG A 34 15.59 -0.36 -27.83
CA ARG A 34 14.57 0.70 -27.94
C ARG A 34 13.90 0.90 -26.58
N ASN A 35 14.64 1.66 -25.78
CA ASN A 35 14.11 2.64 -24.87
C ASN A 35 13.06 3.48 -25.63
N ARG A 36 11.76 3.38 -25.29
CA ARG A 36 10.74 4.30 -25.79
C ARG A 36 10.21 5.12 -24.63
N ARG A 37 10.95 6.19 -24.35
CA ARG A 37 10.42 7.44 -23.82
C ARG A 37 9.25 7.90 -24.71
N ARG A 38 8.11 8.23 -24.11
CA ARG A 38 7.08 9.05 -24.74
C ARG A 38 6.88 10.29 -23.87
N CYS A 39 7.42 11.39 -24.37
CA CYS A 39 7.12 12.73 -23.90
C CYS A 39 5.65 13.05 -24.19
N TRP A 40 4.97 13.69 -23.25
CA TRP A 40 3.65 14.30 -23.44
C TRP A 40 3.84 15.79 -23.77
N PRO A 41 3.06 16.38 -24.69
CA PRO A 41 3.02 17.82 -24.86
C PRO A 41 2.09 18.49 -23.84
N ASN A 42 2.58 19.59 -23.29
CA ASN A 42 1.87 20.55 -22.46
C ASN A 42 0.70 21.21 -23.21
N SER A 43 -0.42 21.41 -22.52
CA SER A 43 -1.38 22.46 -22.84
C SER A 43 -1.46 23.42 -21.64
N ALA A 44 -0.89 24.61 -21.83
CA ALA A 44 -1.02 25.79 -20.99
C ALA A 44 -2.48 26.29 -20.98
N SER A 45 -3.08 26.54 -19.82
CA SER A 45 -3.17 27.84 -19.11
C SER A 45 -4.47 28.62 -19.37
N SER A 46 -5.17 28.94 -18.29
CA SER A 46 -5.90 30.20 -18.11
C SER A 46 -6.12 30.42 -16.61
N SER A 47 -5.68 31.58 -16.13
CA SER A 47 -5.60 32.00 -14.73
C SER A 47 -6.96 32.35 -14.09
N PRO A 48 -7.07 32.47 -12.75
CA PRO A 48 -8.33 32.63 -12.02
C PRO A 48 -8.64 34.10 -11.68
N PRO A 49 -9.87 34.42 -11.22
CA PRO A 49 -10.11 35.62 -10.44
C PRO A 49 -10.21 35.34 -8.93
N SER A 50 -10.11 36.44 -8.20
CA SER A 50 -9.65 36.68 -6.83
C SER A 50 -10.67 36.47 -5.70
N GLU A 51 -10.08 36.42 -4.50
CA GLU A 51 -10.59 36.55 -3.12
C GLU A 51 -12.03 37.00 -2.86
N ALA A 52 -12.70 36.27 -1.95
CA ALA A 52 -13.61 36.83 -0.96
C ALA A 52 -13.65 35.95 0.31
N THR A 53 -13.86 36.61 1.44
CA THR A 53 -13.59 36.24 2.83
C THR A 53 -14.70 35.41 3.52
N MET A 54 -14.27 34.58 4.49
CA MET A 54 -14.95 34.08 5.70
C MET A 54 -16.40 33.55 5.66
N SER A 55 -16.58 32.28 6.07
CA SER A 55 -17.40 31.92 7.25
C SER A 55 -17.23 30.44 7.60
N SER A 56 -16.91 30.18 8.86
CA SER A 56 -17.02 28.88 9.52
C SER A 56 -18.47 28.41 9.56
N ARG A 57 -18.74 27.15 9.21
CA ARG A 57 -19.82 26.28 9.71
C ARG A 57 -19.76 24.87 9.08
N SER A 58 -19.72 23.87 9.96
CA SER A 58 -20.20 22.47 9.80
C SER A 58 -19.77 21.69 8.55
N GLY A 59 -18.68 20.92 8.68
CA GLY A 59 -18.43 19.78 7.80
C GLY A 59 -19.28 18.59 8.24
N LEU A 60 -20.41 18.36 7.56
CA LEU A 60 -21.12 17.07 7.58
C LEU A 60 -22.00 16.81 6.34
N ASP A 61 -22.26 17.80 5.49
CA ASP A 61 -23.04 17.60 4.26
C ASP A 61 -22.30 18.14 3.02
N ALA A 62 -21.68 17.26 2.24
CA ALA A 62 -21.21 17.60 0.90
C ALA A 62 -22.11 16.92 -0.15
N PRO A 63 -22.69 17.68 -1.12
CA PRO A 63 -23.69 17.15 -2.05
C PRO A 63 -23.05 16.14 -3.01
N PHE A 64 -23.76 15.04 -3.27
CA PHE A 64 -23.40 13.99 -4.24
C PHE A 64 -22.91 14.57 -5.56
N ALA A 65 -21.90 13.96 -6.17
CA ALA A 65 -21.40 14.39 -7.47
C ALA A 65 -22.42 13.99 -8.55
N GLY A 66 -23.29 14.91 -8.96
CA GLY A 66 -24.03 14.81 -10.21
C GLY A 66 -23.10 14.98 -11.41
N GLY A 67 -22.22 14.00 -11.66
CA GLY A 67 -21.33 14.00 -12.82
C GLY A 67 -22.06 13.56 -14.08
N ASN A 68 -21.73 14.16 -15.21
CA ASN A 68 -22.22 13.73 -16.53
C ASN A 68 -21.81 12.25 -16.77
N VAL A 69 -22.74 11.40 -17.17
CA VAL A 69 -22.52 9.98 -17.51
C VAL A 69 -21.33 9.80 -18.48
N ALA A 70 -21.11 10.75 -19.39
CA ALA A 70 -19.97 10.75 -20.30
C ALA A 70 -18.61 10.77 -19.58
N HIS A 71 -18.47 11.52 -18.48
CA HIS A 71 -17.25 11.54 -17.68
C HIS A 71 -16.98 10.17 -17.05
N TYR A 72 -18.00 9.53 -16.48
CA TYR A 72 -17.84 8.23 -15.84
C TYR A 72 -17.53 7.12 -16.86
N ARG A 73 -18.07 7.20 -18.08
CA ARG A 73 -17.68 6.32 -19.18
C ARG A 73 -16.17 6.35 -19.40
N ASP A 74 -15.59 7.54 -19.53
CA ASP A 74 -14.15 7.69 -19.76
C ASP A 74 -13.31 7.17 -18.58
N VAL A 75 -13.78 7.41 -17.35
CA VAL A 75 -13.14 6.90 -16.13
C VAL A 75 -13.09 5.37 -16.14
N PHE A 76 -14.22 4.70 -16.37
CA PHE A 76 -14.28 3.23 -16.41
C PHE A 76 -13.51 2.65 -17.60
N HIS A 77 -13.59 3.30 -18.77
CA HIS A 77 -12.83 2.86 -19.94
C HIS A 77 -11.31 3.00 -19.74
N ARG A 78 -10.84 4.06 -19.09
CA ARG A 78 -9.42 4.20 -18.70
C ARG A 78 -9.03 3.15 -17.67
N PHE A 79 -9.86 2.92 -16.66
CA PHE A 79 -9.61 1.89 -15.65
C PHE A 79 -9.44 0.50 -16.28
N ALA A 80 -10.32 0.15 -17.23
CA ALA A 80 -10.29 -1.12 -17.96
C ALA A 80 -9.00 -1.31 -18.78
N ARG A 81 -8.49 -0.23 -19.38
CA ARG A 81 -7.35 -0.28 -20.32
C ARG A 81 -5.98 -0.10 -19.68
N VAL A 82 -5.92 0.51 -18.49
CA VAL A 82 -4.67 0.93 -17.86
C VAL A 82 -4.56 0.33 -16.48
N GLU A 83 -5.42 0.76 -15.56
CA GLU A 83 -5.27 0.44 -14.14
C GLU A 83 -5.46 -1.05 -13.85
N ALA A 84 -6.52 -1.66 -14.39
CA ALA A 84 -6.79 -3.09 -14.18
C ALA A 84 -5.70 -4.01 -14.74
N PRO A 85 -5.20 -3.81 -15.98
CA PRO A 85 -4.04 -4.54 -16.49
C PRO A 85 -2.74 -4.30 -15.68
N ASP A 86 -2.45 -3.06 -15.30
CA ASP A 86 -1.21 -2.71 -14.55
C ASP A 86 -1.15 -3.40 -13.18
N LEU A 87 -2.30 -3.71 -12.61
CA LEU A 87 -2.47 -4.41 -11.33
C LEU A 87 -2.99 -5.85 -11.52
N ALA A 88 -2.81 -6.43 -12.72
CA ALA A 88 -3.06 -7.83 -13.02
C ALA A 88 -4.46 -8.35 -12.68
N SER A 89 -5.51 -7.58 -12.97
CA SER A 89 -6.91 -8.03 -12.83
C SER A 89 -7.64 -8.04 -14.17
N PRO A 90 -7.61 -9.17 -14.90
CA PRO A 90 -8.45 -9.37 -16.08
C PRO A 90 -9.94 -9.25 -15.77
N MET A 91 -10.38 -9.63 -14.56
CA MET A 91 -11.78 -9.52 -14.16
C MET A 91 -12.22 -8.07 -14.07
N TYR A 92 -11.49 -7.22 -13.35
CA TYR A 92 -11.87 -5.81 -13.25
C TYR A 92 -11.65 -5.07 -14.57
N ALA A 93 -10.75 -5.52 -15.45
CA ALA A 93 -10.64 -4.97 -16.79
C ALA A 93 -11.92 -5.23 -17.62
N GLU A 94 -12.41 -6.46 -17.60
CA GLU A 94 -13.67 -6.84 -18.26
C GLU A 94 -14.87 -6.06 -17.67
N LEU A 95 -15.03 -6.09 -16.35
CA LEU A 95 -16.15 -5.43 -15.67
C LEU A 95 -16.13 -3.92 -15.90
N ALA A 96 -14.96 -3.27 -15.83
CA ALA A 96 -14.87 -1.85 -16.07
C ALA A 96 -15.19 -1.48 -17.51
N TYR A 97 -14.77 -2.29 -18.48
CA TYR A 97 -15.16 -2.08 -19.87
C TYR A 97 -16.67 -2.23 -20.05
N GLY A 98 -17.28 -3.28 -19.50
CA GLY A 98 -18.73 -3.48 -19.54
C GLY A 98 -19.52 -2.35 -18.87
N VAL A 99 -19.09 -1.89 -17.69
CA VAL A 99 -19.70 -0.72 -17.02
C VAL A 99 -19.58 0.55 -17.87
N SER A 100 -18.46 0.76 -18.58
CA SER A 100 -18.31 1.94 -19.46
C SER A 100 -19.37 2.01 -20.58
N LEU A 101 -19.97 0.87 -20.94
CA LEU A 101 -21.01 0.75 -21.96
C LEU A 101 -22.43 0.74 -21.37
N ASP A 102 -22.59 0.62 -20.04
CA ASP A 102 -23.88 0.49 -19.38
C ASP A 102 -24.30 1.77 -18.65
N ARG A 103 -25.36 2.40 -19.12
CA ARG A 103 -25.85 3.67 -18.56
C ARG A 103 -26.32 3.55 -17.11
N GLU A 104 -27.03 2.48 -16.75
CA GLU A 104 -27.59 2.31 -15.41
C GLU A 104 -26.47 2.10 -14.38
N LEU A 105 -25.46 1.31 -14.74
CA LEU A 105 -24.29 1.09 -13.87
C LEU A 105 -23.43 2.35 -13.72
N LEU A 106 -23.27 3.14 -14.78
CA LEU A 106 -22.61 4.45 -14.69
C LEU A 106 -23.37 5.41 -13.78
N GLU A 107 -24.70 5.46 -13.88
CA GLU A 107 -25.54 6.29 -13.02
C GLU A 107 -25.50 5.84 -11.56
N LEU A 108 -25.41 4.54 -11.29
CA LEU A 108 -25.19 3.98 -9.95
C LEU A 108 -23.81 4.38 -9.40
N ALA A 109 -22.73 4.14 -10.16
CA ALA A 109 -21.37 4.46 -9.75
C ALA A 109 -21.15 5.98 -9.54
N ALA A 110 -21.93 6.81 -10.25
CA ALA A 110 -21.89 8.27 -10.10
C ALA A 110 -22.33 8.76 -8.72
N LYS A 111 -23.12 7.98 -7.97
CA LYS A 111 -23.69 8.37 -6.67
C LYS A 111 -22.70 8.36 -5.50
N LYS A 112 -21.45 7.99 -5.75
CA LYS A 112 -20.36 8.05 -4.76
C LYS A 112 -20.17 9.45 -4.17
N ARG A 113 -19.49 9.49 -3.02
CA ARG A 113 -18.96 10.74 -2.45
C ARG A 113 -17.98 11.42 -3.41
N LYS A 114 -17.89 12.75 -3.32
CA LYS A 114 -16.88 13.54 -4.06
C LYS A 114 -15.48 12.99 -3.77
N ARG A 115 -14.60 13.07 -4.78
CA ARG A 115 -13.17 12.63 -4.72
C ARG A 115 -12.92 11.13 -4.50
N GLN A 116 -13.95 10.30 -4.37
CA GLN A 116 -13.78 8.84 -4.37
C GLN A 116 -13.62 8.29 -5.81
N PRO A 117 -12.83 7.23 -6.05
CA PRO A 117 -12.73 6.60 -7.37
C PRO A 117 -13.96 5.73 -7.67
N ALA A 118 -14.70 6.03 -8.74
CA ALA A 118 -15.95 5.35 -9.06
C ALA A 118 -15.83 3.83 -9.30
N PRO A 119 -14.80 3.34 -10.05
CA PRO A 119 -14.63 1.90 -10.23
C PRO A 119 -14.43 1.18 -8.89
N ASN A 120 -13.51 1.65 -8.05
CA ASN A 120 -13.24 1.00 -6.77
C ASN A 120 -14.47 1.01 -5.85
N MET A 121 -15.24 2.11 -5.80
CA MET A 121 -16.44 2.15 -4.95
C MET A 121 -17.49 1.15 -5.41
N LEU A 122 -17.77 1.08 -6.72
CA LEU A 122 -18.74 0.12 -7.25
C LEU A 122 -18.29 -1.32 -7.05
N PHE A 123 -17.04 -1.63 -7.39
CA PHE A 123 -16.51 -2.99 -7.30
C PHE A 123 -16.36 -3.45 -5.84
N ALA A 124 -15.93 -2.56 -4.94
CA ALA A 124 -15.87 -2.89 -3.52
C ALA A 124 -17.26 -3.07 -2.91
N ALA A 125 -18.27 -2.28 -3.30
CA ALA A 125 -19.64 -2.50 -2.82
C ALA A 125 -20.18 -3.88 -3.23
N VAL A 126 -19.99 -4.27 -4.49
CA VAL A 126 -20.37 -5.61 -4.96
C VAL A 126 -19.60 -6.71 -4.23
N GLN A 127 -18.28 -6.58 -4.14
CA GLN A 127 -17.46 -7.58 -3.46
C GLN A 127 -17.74 -7.66 -1.96
N HIS A 128 -18.07 -6.55 -1.31
CA HIS A 128 -18.45 -6.51 0.10
C HIS A 128 -19.70 -7.35 0.35
N LEU A 129 -20.75 -7.20 -0.48
CA LEU A 129 -21.96 -8.02 -0.38
C LEU A 129 -21.65 -9.50 -0.67
N LEU A 130 -20.84 -9.81 -1.68
CA LEU A 130 -20.44 -11.21 -1.93
C LEU A 130 -19.64 -11.82 -0.77
N LEU A 131 -18.78 -11.02 -0.12
CA LEU A 131 -18.01 -11.43 1.07
C LEU A 131 -18.86 -11.52 2.34
N SER A 132 -20.08 -10.96 2.37
CA SER A 132 -20.99 -11.13 3.51
C SER A 132 -21.69 -12.49 3.52
N GLY A 133 -21.73 -13.16 2.36
CA GLY A 133 -22.35 -14.48 2.23
C GLY A 133 -23.87 -14.39 2.31
N GLY A 134 -24.52 -15.31 3.01
CA GLY A 134 -25.97 -15.32 3.17
C GLY A 134 -26.71 -15.32 1.82
N ASP A 135 -27.63 -14.39 1.65
CA ASP A 135 -28.47 -14.25 0.44
C ASP A 135 -27.66 -14.02 -0.84
N TYR A 136 -26.42 -13.52 -0.73
CA TYR A 136 -25.55 -13.25 -1.87
C TYR A 136 -24.73 -14.48 -2.30
N ALA A 137 -24.57 -15.49 -1.42
CA ALA A 137 -23.70 -16.64 -1.67
C ALA A 137 -24.19 -17.53 -2.82
N GLY A 138 -25.51 -17.59 -3.04
CA GLY A 138 -26.12 -18.37 -4.13
C GLY A 138 -26.09 -17.67 -5.49
N HIS A 139 -25.69 -16.40 -5.56
CA HIS A 139 -25.69 -15.66 -6.80
C HIS A 139 -24.54 -16.11 -7.72
N ARG A 140 -24.82 -16.35 -9.00
CA ARG A 140 -23.82 -16.80 -10.01
C ARG A 140 -22.55 -15.94 -10.10
N LEU A 141 -22.65 -14.66 -9.74
CA LEU A 141 -21.50 -13.75 -9.68
C LEU A 141 -20.42 -14.22 -8.69
N ALA A 142 -20.81 -14.86 -7.58
CA ALA A 142 -19.89 -15.32 -6.54
C ALA A 142 -18.81 -16.27 -7.09
N ALA A 143 -19.16 -17.12 -8.05
CA ALA A 143 -18.23 -18.04 -8.70
C ALA A 143 -17.08 -17.31 -9.42
N HIS A 144 -17.29 -16.08 -9.89
CA HIS A 144 -16.27 -15.30 -10.57
C HIS A 144 -15.26 -14.63 -9.62
N TYR A 145 -15.52 -14.57 -8.32
CA TYR A 145 -14.64 -13.97 -7.32
C TYR A 145 -13.87 -15.08 -6.61
N PRO A 146 -12.57 -15.34 -6.93
CA PRO A 146 -11.82 -16.44 -6.32
C PRO A 146 -11.74 -16.34 -4.78
N ILE A 147 -11.73 -15.12 -4.25
CA ILE A 147 -11.74 -14.88 -2.80
C ILE A 147 -13.07 -15.26 -2.12
N VAL A 148 -14.15 -15.37 -2.88
CA VAL A 148 -15.48 -15.78 -2.40
C VAL A 148 -15.70 -17.27 -2.67
N SER A 149 -15.40 -17.73 -3.89
CA SER A 149 -15.64 -19.11 -4.31
C SER A 149 -14.59 -20.12 -3.80
N GLY A 150 -13.37 -19.66 -3.50
CA GLY A 150 -12.23 -20.53 -3.21
C GLY A 150 -11.74 -21.32 -4.42
N ALA A 151 -12.21 -20.99 -5.63
CA ALA A 151 -11.93 -21.73 -6.86
C ALA A 151 -11.43 -20.80 -7.98
N GLU A 152 -10.85 -21.40 -9.02
CA GLU A 152 -10.51 -20.67 -10.24
C GLU A 152 -11.77 -20.08 -10.88
N ARG A 153 -11.60 -18.89 -11.48
CA ARG A 153 -12.69 -18.16 -12.13
C ARG A 153 -13.23 -18.97 -13.33
N PRO A 154 -14.56 -19.04 -13.53
CA PRO A 154 -15.15 -19.57 -14.75
C PRO A 154 -14.68 -18.83 -16.01
N MET A 155 -14.66 -19.55 -17.14
CA MET A 155 -14.23 -19.02 -18.44
C MET A 155 -15.27 -18.07 -19.04
N GLU A 156 -16.56 -18.19 -18.68
CA GLU A 156 -17.57 -17.28 -19.18
C GLU A 156 -17.37 -15.82 -18.68
N PRO A 157 -17.85 -14.83 -19.44
CA PRO A 157 -17.82 -13.43 -19.02
C PRO A 157 -18.57 -13.22 -17.70
N ALA A 158 -17.96 -12.49 -16.77
CA ALA A 158 -18.55 -12.12 -15.50
C ALA A 158 -19.56 -10.97 -15.66
N MET A 159 -19.43 -10.15 -16.71
CA MET A 159 -20.23 -8.93 -16.86
C MET A 159 -21.76 -9.13 -16.82
N PRO A 160 -22.36 -10.15 -17.47
CA PRO A 160 -23.81 -10.39 -17.36
C PRO A 160 -24.26 -10.68 -15.93
N ALA A 161 -23.51 -11.51 -15.19
CA ALA A 161 -23.78 -11.79 -13.78
C ALA A 161 -23.56 -10.55 -12.91
N PHE A 162 -22.54 -9.74 -13.22
CA PHE A 162 -22.24 -8.52 -12.49
C PHE A 162 -23.35 -7.47 -12.63
N ARG A 163 -23.84 -7.26 -13.84
CA ARG A 163 -24.94 -6.33 -14.13
C ARG A 163 -26.21 -6.74 -13.38
N ASP A 164 -26.57 -8.01 -13.49
CA ASP A 164 -27.72 -8.62 -12.84
C ASP A 164 -27.68 -8.43 -11.32
N PHE A 165 -26.52 -8.72 -10.70
CA PHE A 165 -26.29 -8.48 -9.29
C PHE A 165 -26.45 -7.00 -8.91
N CYS A 166 -25.84 -6.09 -9.70
CA CYS A 166 -25.88 -4.66 -9.42
C CYS A 166 -27.29 -4.07 -9.48
N LEU A 167 -28.14 -4.56 -10.39
CA LEU A 167 -29.51 -4.09 -10.49
C LEU A 167 -30.43 -4.73 -9.45
N THR A 168 -30.19 -6.01 -9.13
CA THR A 168 -30.95 -6.73 -8.09
C THR A 168 -30.69 -6.13 -6.70
N HIS A 169 -29.42 -5.84 -6.38
CA HIS A 169 -28.99 -5.32 -5.08
C HIS A 169 -28.67 -3.82 -5.12
N ARG A 170 -29.39 -3.08 -5.97
CA ARG A 170 -29.07 -1.69 -6.30
C ARG A 170 -29.06 -0.79 -5.07
N ASP A 171 -30.02 -0.95 -4.17
CA ASP A 171 -30.18 -0.06 -3.02
C ASP A 171 -29.11 -0.33 -1.95
N GLU A 172 -28.74 -1.59 -1.70
CA GLU A 172 -27.63 -1.95 -0.81
C GLU A 172 -26.29 -1.44 -1.35
N ILE A 173 -26.04 -1.62 -2.65
CA ILE A 173 -24.83 -1.10 -3.32
C ILE A 173 -24.80 0.43 -3.25
N LEU A 174 -25.94 1.08 -3.47
CA LEU A 174 -26.04 2.52 -3.41
C LEU A 174 -25.72 3.05 -2.00
N GLU A 175 -26.20 2.38 -0.96
CA GLU A 175 -25.88 2.73 0.41
C GLU A 175 -24.37 2.61 0.66
N LEU A 176 -23.76 1.47 0.33
CA LEU A 176 -22.33 1.24 0.49
C LEU A 176 -21.47 2.28 -0.23
N ILE A 177 -21.81 2.61 -1.49
CA ILE A 177 -21.10 3.62 -2.29
C ILE A 177 -21.20 5.04 -1.68
N ARG A 178 -22.27 5.33 -0.96
CA ARG A 178 -22.53 6.64 -0.36
C ARG A 178 -21.96 6.79 1.04
N THR A 179 -21.83 5.71 1.80
CA THR A 179 -21.38 5.74 3.19
C THR A 179 -19.90 5.43 3.35
N ASN A 180 -19.36 4.57 2.49
CA ASN A 180 -17.97 4.14 2.61
C ASN A 180 -16.99 5.03 1.82
N ARG A 181 -15.69 4.74 1.99
CA ARG A 181 -14.58 5.44 1.34
C ARG A 181 -13.54 4.44 0.87
N THR A 182 -12.85 4.77 -0.21
CA THR A 182 -11.61 4.09 -0.57
C THR A 182 -10.53 4.49 0.43
N GLN A 183 -10.00 3.51 1.15
CA GLN A 183 -8.81 3.63 1.98
C GLN A 183 -7.89 2.46 1.68
N THR A 184 -6.59 2.72 1.65
CA THR A 184 -5.60 1.68 1.36
C THR A 184 -4.65 1.52 2.52
N ASN A 185 -4.76 0.41 3.25
CA ASN A 185 -3.85 0.05 4.32
C ASN A 185 -2.87 -1.04 3.85
N VAL A 186 -1.76 -0.61 3.26
CA VAL A 186 -0.82 -1.50 2.56
C VAL A 186 0.34 -1.89 3.48
N VAL A 187 0.16 -2.98 4.23
CA VAL A 187 1.15 -3.52 5.19
C VAL A 187 2.54 -3.75 4.58
N ARG A 188 2.59 -4.09 3.28
CA ARG A 188 3.85 -4.29 2.56
C ARG A 188 4.72 -3.03 2.52
N ARG A 189 4.20 -1.82 2.71
CA ARG A 189 5.03 -0.60 2.83
C ARG A 189 6.03 -0.67 3.99
N CYS A 190 5.79 -1.52 4.98
CA CYS A 190 6.77 -1.78 6.02
C CYS A 190 8.11 -2.31 5.49
N THR A 191 8.17 -2.92 4.29
CA THR A 191 9.45 -3.32 3.66
C THR A 191 10.35 -2.11 3.36
N CYS A 192 9.75 -0.92 3.21
CA CYS A 192 10.46 0.34 3.07
C CYS A 192 10.69 1.05 4.41
N LEU A 193 9.75 0.95 5.35
CA LEU A 193 9.85 1.60 6.66
C LEU A 193 10.88 0.95 7.59
N LEU A 194 10.96 -0.39 7.58
CA LEU A 194 11.83 -1.16 8.48
C LEU A 194 13.30 -0.68 8.42
N PRO A 195 13.93 -0.49 7.25
CA PRO A 195 15.28 0.06 7.19
C PRO A 195 15.43 1.47 7.75
N ALA A 196 14.46 2.37 7.48
CA ALA A 196 14.50 3.73 8.00
C ALA A 196 14.40 3.75 9.54
N PHE A 197 13.49 2.94 10.10
CA PHE A 197 13.36 2.80 11.56
C PHE A 197 14.58 2.14 12.19
N SER A 198 15.19 1.16 11.51
CA SER A 198 16.46 0.56 11.92
C SER A 198 17.59 1.60 11.98
N MET A 199 17.62 2.56 11.05
CA MET A 199 18.58 3.68 11.12
C MET A 199 18.32 4.56 12.33
N VAL A 200 17.08 4.98 12.56
CA VAL A 200 16.72 5.83 13.70
C VAL A 200 17.09 5.17 15.03
N GLN A 201 16.77 3.89 15.20
CA GLN A 201 17.09 3.15 16.43
C GLN A 201 18.61 3.04 16.65
N ARG A 202 19.39 2.73 15.60
CA ARG A 202 20.86 2.65 15.71
C ARG A 202 21.51 4.00 15.99
N GLU A 203 21.02 5.06 15.36
CA GLU A 203 21.55 6.43 15.55
C GLU A 203 21.26 6.97 16.95
N SER A 204 20.07 6.69 17.49
CA SER A 204 19.65 7.15 18.82
C SER A 204 20.14 6.25 19.95
N GLY A 205 20.31 4.95 19.71
CA GLY A 205 20.52 3.95 20.75
C GLY A 205 19.29 3.71 21.64
N LEU A 206 18.12 4.25 21.25
CA LEU A 206 16.88 4.20 22.03
C LEU A 206 15.81 3.37 21.31
N PRO A 207 14.86 2.76 22.04
CA PRO A 207 13.66 2.16 21.47
C PRO A 207 12.82 3.22 20.73
N LEU A 208 11.98 2.78 19.81
CA LEU A 208 11.18 3.67 18.97
C LEU A 208 9.84 4.02 19.62
N ALA A 209 9.48 5.30 19.55
CA ALA A 209 8.10 5.76 19.70
C ALA A 209 7.58 6.16 18.31
N LEU A 210 6.74 5.30 17.73
CA LEU A 210 6.21 5.48 16.38
C LEU A 210 4.89 6.24 16.41
N VAL A 211 4.79 7.28 15.57
CA VAL A 211 3.54 8.04 15.34
C VAL A 211 3.23 8.09 13.84
N ASP A 212 2.17 7.41 13.41
CA ASP A 212 1.73 7.34 12.00
C ASP A 212 0.70 8.44 11.68
N ILE A 213 0.94 9.24 10.65
CA ILE A 213 0.01 10.24 10.12
C ILE A 213 -0.67 9.67 8.87
N GLY A 214 -2.00 9.56 8.93
CA GLY A 214 -2.77 8.84 7.92
C GLY A 214 -2.75 7.33 8.15
N ALA A 215 -2.86 6.93 9.41
CA ALA A 215 -2.63 5.56 9.86
C ALA A 215 -3.64 4.53 9.33
N SER A 216 -4.78 4.97 8.79
CA SER A 216 -5.92 4.12 8.41
C SER A 216 -6.33 3.19 9.57
N ALA A 217 -5.95 1.91 9.52
CA ALA A 217 -6.22 0.93 10.58
C ALA A 217 -5.00 0.63 11.47
N GLY A 218 -3.93 1.42 11.38
CA GLY A 218 -2.74 1.30 12.21
C GLY A 218 -1.81 0.11 11.90
N LEU A 219 -2.11 -0.72 10.89
CA LEU A 219 -1.33 -1.94 10.59
C LEU A 219 0.17 -1.71 10.36
N ASN A 220 0.59 -0.56 9.82
CA ASN A 220 2.01 -0.28 9.61
C ASN A 220 2.78 0.00 10.90
N LEU A 221 2.09 0.32 12.00
CA LEU A 221 2.70 0.54 13.31
C LEU A 221 3.30 -0.75 13.88
N ASN A 222 2.83 -1.92 13.45
CA ASN A 222 3.33 -3.25 13.86
C ASN A 222 4.51 -3.75 13.00
N VAL A 223 5.34 -2.84 12.50
CA VAL A 223 6.53 -3.11 11.66
C VAL A 223 7.53 -4.11 12.26
N ASP A 224 7.68 -4.19 13.58
CA ASP A 224 8.52 -5.16 14.28
C ASP A 224 7.85 -6.54 14.49
N ARG A 225 6.56 -6.66 14.16
CA ARG A 225 5.74 -7.87 14.36
C ARG A 225 5.62 -8.73 13.11
N TYR A 226 6.17 -8.28 11.98
CA TYR A 226 6.09 -8.97 10.69
C TYR A 226 7.40 -9.65 10.31
N ARG A 227 7.34 -10.54 9.33
CA ARG A 227 8.50 -11.16 8.69
C ARG A 227 8.73 -10.57 7.31
N TYR A 228 10.00 -10.38 6.97
CA TYR A 228 10.47 -9.67 5.80
C TYR A 228 11.44 -10.54 5.01
N ARG A 229 11.25 -10.54 3.69
CA ARG A 229 12.17 -11.14 2.73
C ARG A 229 12.57 -10.07 1.72
N TYR A 230 13.87 -9.91 1.53
CA TYR A 230 14.43 -9.03 0.52
C TYR A 230 15.11 -9.87 -0.55
N LEU A 231 14.67 -9.71 -1.80
CA LEU A 231 15.14 -10.50 -2.93
C LEU A 231 15.90 -9.63 -3.92
N ARG A 232 16.99 -10.12 -4.52
CA ARG A 232 17.68 -9.46 -5.65
C ARG A 232 17.83 -10.44 -6.80
N GLY A 233 17.27 -10.11 -7.96
CA GLY A 233 17.30 -11.01 -9.13
C GLY A 233 16.70 -12.39 -8.84
N GLY A 234 15.67 -12.46 -7.98
CA GLY A 234 15.03 -13.70 -7.54
C GLY A 234 15.79 -14.49 -6.45
N ARG A 235 16.95 -14.02 -5.99
CA ARG A 235 17.72 -14.65 -4.90
C ARG A 235 17.45 -13.93 -3.59
N GLU A 236 17.34 -14.68 -2.51
CA GLU A 236 17.18 -14.11 -1.17
C GLU A 236 18.50 -13.50 -0.69
N GLU A 237 18.45 -12.21 -0.37
CA GLU A 237 19.59 -11.44 0.15
C GLU A 237 19.50 -11.28 1.68
N ALA A 238 18.27 -11.13 2.20
CA ALA A 238 18.05 -11.01 3.63
C ALA A 238 16.66 -11.53 4.04
N ILE A 239 16.63 -12.14 5.23
CA ILE A 239 15.41 -12.39 6.01
C ILE A 239 15.52 -11.58 7.29
N TRP A 240 14.43 -10.95 7.70
CA TRP A 240 14.32 -10.29 8.99
C TRP A 240 12.92 -10.50 9.57
N GLY A 241 12.78 -10.40 10.89
CA GLY A 241 11.47 -10.30 11.54
C GLY A 241 11.24 -11.31 12.64
N HIS A 242 10.07 -11.17 13.28
CA HIS A 242 9.70 -11.97 14.44
C HIS A 242 9.54 -13.46 14.06
N PRO A 243 10.10 -14.42 14.83
CA PRO A 243 10.00 -15.85 14.53
C PRO A 243 8.55 -16.34 14.38
N ASP A 244 7.65 -15.83 15.23
CA ASP A 244 6.22 -16.17 15.24
C ASP A 244 5.35 -15.18 14.43
N ALA A 245 5.93 -14.48 13.47
CA ALA A 245 5.16 -13.58 12.60
C ALA A 245 4.31 -14.38 11.61
N ASN A 246 2.99 -14.17 11.67
CA ASN A 246 2.05 -14.75 10.69
C ASN A 246 2.02 -13.96 9.37
N VAL A 247 2.45 -12.69 9.40
CA VAL A 247 2.49 -11.83 8.22
C VAL A 247 3.86 -11.88 7.57
N ALA A 248 3.92 -12.41 6.34
CA ALA A 248 5.11 -12.37 5.51
C ALA A 248 5.02 -11.26 4.44
N LEU A 249 6.06 -10.42 4.41
CA LEU A 249 6.23 -9.30 3.51
C LEU A 249 7.48 -9.52 2.66
N GLU A 250 7.39 -9.17 1.38
CA GLU A 250 8.49 -9.37 0.44
C GLU A 250 8.67 -8.12 -0.42
N ALA A 251 9.93 -7.75 -0.64
CA ALA A 251 10.34 -6.70 -1.54
C ALA A 251 11.54 -7.09 -2.40
N GLU A 252 11.49 -6.71 -3.68
CA GLU A 252 12.64 -6.75 -4.58
C GLU A 252 13.59 -5.58 -4.28
N LEU A 253 14.86 -5.90 -4.06
CA LEU A 253 15.96 -4.94 -4.04
C LEU A 253 16.38 -4.62 -5.46
N ARG A 254 16.16 -3.37 -5.84
CA ARG A 254 16.58 -2.83 -7.15
C ARG A 254 17.89 -2.06 -7.04
N GLY A 255 18.48 -1.80 -8.20
CA GLY A 255 19.78 -1.18 -8.32
C GLY A 255 20.94 -2.11 -7.91
N GLY A 256 22.17 -1.60 -8.00
CA GLY A 256 23.38 -2.29 -7.55
C GLY A 256 23.87 -1.84 -6.17
N GLY A 257 23.08 -1.03 -5.46
CA GLY A 257 23.44 -0.47 -4.16
C GLY A 257 23.47 -1.51 -3.03
N ALA A 258 24.09 -1.11 -1.91
CA ALA A 258 24.19 -1.91 -0.70
C ALA A 258 22.81 -2.30 -0.15
N MET A 259 22.80 -3.34 0.69
CA MET A 259 21.60 -3.73 1.43
C MET A 259 21.15 -2.56 2.32
N PRO A 260 19.85 -2.17 2.29
CA PRO A 260 19.34 -1.20 3.25
C PRO A 260 19.56 -1.70 4.67
N PRO A 261 19.89 -0.83 5.63
CA PRO A 261 20.48 -1.27 6.87
C PRO A 261 19.41 -1.76 7.84
N LEU A 262 19.47 -3.03 8.24
CA LEU A 262 18.50 -3.69 9.13
C LEU A 262 19.10 -3.83 10.54
N ALA A 263 18.38 -3.42 11.58
CA ALA A 263 18.82 -3.61 12.96
C ALA A 263 18.65 -5.09 13.36
N ASP A 264 19.51 -5.63 14.23
CA ASP A 264 19.37 -7.03 14.67
C ASP A 264 18.03 -7.28 15.36
N ASN A 265 17.56 -6.29 16.13
CA ASN A 265 16.23 -6.24 16.70
C ASN A 265 15.66 -4.83 16.58
N LEU A 266 14.35 -4.71 16.36
CA LEU A 266 13.62 -3.44 16.36
C LEU A 266 12.69 -3.42 17.58
N VAL A 267 12.91 -2.48 18.48
CA VAL A 267 12.16 -2.34 19.73
C VAL A 267 11.23 -1.15 19.61
N VAL A 268 9.93 -1.40 19.56
CA VAL A 268 8.90 -0.37 19.51
C VAL A 268 8.18 -0.32 20.86
N TRP A 269 8.28 0.80 21.57
CA TRP A 269 7.64 1.01 22.89
C TRP A 269 6.30 1.72 22.79
N PHE A 270 6.13 2.55 21.78
CA PHE A 270 4.90 3.31 21.58
C PHE A 270 4.44 3.23 20.13
N ARG A 271 3.13 3.03 19.94
CA ARG A 271 2.46 2.88 18.65
C ARG A 271 1.23 3.78 18.59
N GLY A 272 1.41 5.01 18.13
CA GLY A 272 0.33 5.96 17.93
C GLY A 272 -0.01 6.14 16.46
N GLY A 273 -1.29 6.19 16.11
CA GLY A 273 -1.76 6.48 14.76
C GLY A 273 -2.82 7.56 14.79
N ILE A 274 -2.78 8.47 13.82
CA ILE A 274 -3.84 9.46 13.59
C ILE A 274 -4.37 9.29 12.18
N ASP A 275 -5.69 9.17 12.04
CA ASP A 275 -6.35 9.18 10.74
C ASP A 275 -7.63 10.02 10.81
N LEU A 276 -8.03 10.62 9.69
CA LEU A 276 -9.29 11.37 9.64
C LEU A 276 -10.50 10.43 9.74
N ASN A 277 -10.38 9.18 9.27
CA ASN A 277 -11.41 8.15 9.29
C ASN A 277 -10.74 6.83 9.69
N PRO A 278 -10.33 6.65 10.96
CA PRO A 278 -9.69 5.43 11.40
C PRO A 278 -10.62 4.23 11.16
N ILE A 279 -10.03 3.08 10.83
CA ILE A 279 -10.77 1.84 10.57
C ILE A 279 -10.57 0.90 11.77
N ASP A 280 -11.66 0.47 12.41
CA ASP A 280 -11.64 -0.54 13.47
C ASP A 280 -11.75 -1.94 12.87
N LEU A 281 -10.64 -2.67 12.81
CA LEU A 281 -10.62 -4.03 12.24
C LEU A 281 -11.24 -5.09 13.15
N ARG A 282 -11.65 -4.74 14.38
CA ARG A 282 -12.48 -5.60 15.23
C ARG A 282 -13.96 -5.53 14.82
N ASN A 283 -14.34 -4.48 14.10
CA ASN A 283 -15.64 -4.42 13.43
C ASN A 283 -15.57 -5.22 12.13
N GLU A 284 -16.29 -6.34 12.10
CA GLU A 284 -16.31 -7.24 10.94
C GLU A 284 -16.74 -6.56 9.65
N ASP A 285 -17.63 -5.57 9.72
CA ASP A 285 -18.13 -4.83 8.56
C ASP A 285 -17.04 -3.93 7.95
N GLU A 286 -16.31 -3.21 8.81
CA GLU A 286 -15.18 -2.37 8.40
C GLU A 286 -14.02 -3.19 7.85
N LEU A 287 -13.71 -4.33 8.49
CA LEU A 287 -12.74 -5.29 7.96
C LEU A 287 -13.20 -5.82 6.58
N ARG A 288 -14.49 -6.16 6.43
CA ARG A 288 -15.05 -6.64 5.16
C ARG A 288 -14.97 -5.57 4.08
N TRP A 289 -15.26 -4.31 4.40
CA TRP A 289 -15.11 -3.20 3.47
C TRP A 289 -13.65 -3.00 3.05
N LEU A 290 -12.70 -2.99 4.00
CA LEU A 290 -11.28 -2.86 3.68
C LEU A 290 -10.77 -4.04 2.84
N ARG A 291 -11.27 -5.26 3.10
CA ARG A 291 -11.03 -6.44 2.25
C ARG A 291 -11.61 -6.25 0.85
N ALA A 292 -12.84 -5.74 0.72
CA ALA A 292 -13.49 -5.56 -0.58
C ALA A 292 -12.77 -4.55 -1.50
N LEU A 293 -11.94 -3.66 -0.94
CA LEU A 293 -11.05 -2.78 -1.70
C LEU A 293 -9.82 -3.50 -2.28
N ILE A 294 -9.57 -4.75 -1.88
CA ILE A 294 -8.56 -5.63 -2.46
C ILE A 294 -9.19 -6.44 -3.60
N TRP A 295 -8.57 -6.35 -4.77
CA TRP A 295 -9.08 -6.92 -6.02
C TRP A 295 -9.22 -8.45 -5.93
N PRO A 296 -10.18 -9.05 -6.66
CA PRO A 296 -10.58 -10.44 -6.46
C PRO A 296 -9.46 -11.44 -6.74
N GLU A 297 -8.57 -11.15 -7.69
CA GLU A 297 -7.43 -12.01 -8.01
C GLU A 297 -6.31 -11.96 -6.95
N HIS A 298 -6.29 -10.93 -6.10
CA HIS A 298 -5.23 -10.73 -5.11
C HIS A 298 -5.49 -11.51 -3.80
N VAL A 299 -5.75 -12.82 -3.89
CA VAL A 299 -6.10 -13.69 -2.75
C VAL A 299 -5.07 -13.62 -1.61
N GLU A 300 -3.77 -13.63 -1.92
CA GLU A 300 -2.72 -13.49 -0.90
C GLU A 300 -2.75 -12.14 -0.18
N ARG A 301 -3.21 -11.06 -0.84
CA ARG A 301 -3.34 -9.75 -0.19
C ARG A 301 -4.52 -9.74 0.78
N HIS A 302 -5.60 -10.46 0.49
CA HIS A 302 -6.71 -10.64 1.42
C HIS A 302 -6.26 -11.39 2.67
N GLN A 303 -5.58 -12.54 2.50
CA GLN A 303 -5.08 -13.32 3.64
C GLN A 303 -4.12 -12.48 4.49
N ARG A 304 -3.17 -11.77 3.86
CA ARG A 304 -2.25 -10.88 4.56
C ARG A 304 -2.97 -9.78 5.37
N LEU A 305 -4.08 -9.23 4.86
CA LEU A 305 -4.86 -8.24 5.61
C LEU A 305 -5.51 -8.86 6.84
N ILE A 306 -6.07 -10.07 6.73
CA ILE A 306 -6.66 -10.80 7.86
C ILE A 306 -5.58 -11.11 8.91
N ASP A 307 -4.44 -11.63 8.49
CA ASP A 307 -3.33 -11.96 9.40
C ASP A 307 -2.78 -10.71 10.10
N ALA A 308 -2.70 -9.58 9.38
CA ALA A 308 -2.27 -8.30 9.96
C ALA A 308 -3.32 -7.70 10.91
N ALA A 309 -4.61 -7.85 10.60
CA ALA A 309 -5.70 -7.46 11.48
C ALA A 309 -5.63 -8.24 12.82
N ALA A 310 -5.41 -9.56 12.75
CA ALA A 310 -5.25 -10.40 13.94
C ALA A 310 -4.02 -10.03 14.80
N GLU A 311 -2.96 -9.46 14.20
CA GLU A 311 -1.80 -8.99 14.98
C GLU A 311 -2.14 -7.77 15.86
N LEU A 312 -3.19 -6.99 15.54
CA LEU A 312 -3.64 -5.88 16.39
C LEU A 312 -4.17 -6.35 17.75
N ASP A 313 -4.66 -7.58 17.87
CA ASP A 313 -5.07 -8.15 19.16
C ASP A 313 -3.86 -8.47 20.05
N ARG A 314 -2.72 -8.84 19.43
CA ARG A 314 -1.47 -9.17 20.13
C ARG A 314 -0.61 -7.94 20.42
N SER A 315 -0.66 -6.95 19.53
CA SER A 315 0.11 -5.72 19.59
C SER A 315 -0.82 -4.54 19.24
N PRO A 316 -1.62 -4.07 20.22
CA PRO A 316 -2.58 -3.00 20.00
C PRO A 316 -1.87 -1.67 19.73
N VAL A 317 -2.61 -0.77 19.08
CA VAL A 317 -2.15 0.57 18.71
C VAL A 317 -3.12 1.62 19.25
N ASP A 318 -2.61 2.78 19.63
CA ASP A 318 -3.44 3.94 19.98
C ASP A 318 -3.82 4.67 18.69
N LEU A 319 -5.03 4.40 18.19
CA LEU A 319 -5.54 4.97 16.95
C LEU A 319 -6.57 6.06 17.23
N ARG A 320 -6.28 7.30 16.81
CA ARG A 320 -7.13 8.47 17.06
C ARG A 320 -7.75 9.01 15.77
N GLY A 321 -9.04 9.31 15.84
CA GLY A 321 -9.79 9.94 14.75
C GLY A 321 -9.71 11.47 14.80
N GLY A 322 -9.22 12.10 13.72
CA GLY A 322 -9.24 13.56 13.57
C GLY A 322 -8.18 14.12 12.62
N ASP A 323 -8.07 15.44 12.55
CA ASP A 323 -7.01 16.10 11.77
C ASP A 323 -5.65 15.88 12.47
N ALA A 324 -4.73 15.19 11.78
CA ALA A 324 -3.39 14.94 12.31
C ALA A 324 -2.62 16.23 12.58
N ALA A 325 -2.87 17.33 11.86
CA ALA A 325 -2.25 18.61 12.14
C ALA A 325 -2.72 19.24 13.48
N GLU A 326 -3.85 18.80 14.01
CA GLU A 326 -4.41 19.24 15.30
C GLU A 326 -4.07 18.27 16.44
N LEU A 327 -4.10 16.96 16.17
CA LEU A 327 -3.92 15.92 17.19
C LEU A 327 -2.45 15.53 17.43
N LEU A 328 -1.54 15.83 16.50
CA LEU A 328 -0.13 15.47 16.61
C LEU A 328 0.57 15.98 17.89
N PRO A 329 0.36 17.23 18.36
CA PRO A 329 0.98 17.70 19.61
C PRO A 329 0.64 16.83 20.82
N GLN A 330 -0.65 16.44 20.97
CA GLN A 330 -1.07 15.60 22.07
C GLN A 330 -0.50 14.19 21.94
N MET A 331 -0.56 13.58 20.75
CA MET A 331 0.02 12.25 20.51
C MET A 331 1.52 12.22 20.81
N ILE A 332 2.26 13.28 20.47
CA ILE A 332 3.67 13.45 20.80
C ILE A 332 3.89 13.51 22.31
N ALA A 333 3.04 14.24 23.04
CA ALA A 333 3.14 14.35 24.50
C ALA A 333 2.92 13.01 25.22
N ASP A 334 2.14 12.11 24.64
CA ASP A 334 1.84 10.79 25.20
C ASP A 334 2.96 9.77 24.96
N THR A 335 3.97 10.10 24.14
CA THR A 335 5.11 9.20 23.89
C THR A 335 6.13 9.23 25.04
N PRO A 336 6.82 8.10 25.32
CA PRO A 336 7.88 8.05 26.33
C PRO A 336 9.03 9.05 26.04
N PRO A 337 9.57 9.76 27.05
CA PRO A 337 10.66 10.71 26.86
C PRO A 337 12.00 10.04 26.55
N ASP A 338 12.15 8.77 26.93
CA ASP A 338 13.33 7.91 26.76
C ASP A 338 13.24 6.99 25.51
N ALA A 339 12.39 7.35 24.56
CA ALA A 339 12.28 6.71 23.25
C ALA A 339 12.59 7.70 22.11
N ALA A 340 13.12 7.18 21.01
CA ALA A 340 13.34 7.96 19.79
C ALA A 340 11.99 8.27 19.12
N LEU A 341 11.53 9.52 19.27
CA LEU A 341 10.30 9.99 18.64
C LEU A 341 10.45 9.96 17.12
N THR A 342 9.66 9.09 16.49
CA THR A 342 9.65 8.90 15.05
C THR A 342 8.22 9.06 14.53
N VAL A 343 7.96 10.24 13.98
CA VAL A 343 6.72 10.51 13.25
C VAL A 343 6.91 10.00 11.82
N TYR A 344 5.90 9.37 11.24
CA TYR A 344 5.98 8.90 9.86
C TYR A 344 4.66 9.00 9.11
N SER A 345 4.73 8.92 7.79
CA SER A 345 3.58 8.89 6.90
C SER A 345 3.86 8.05 5.67
N THR A 346 2.85 7.32 5.19
CA THR A 346 2.93 6.54 3.96
C THR A 346 1.81 6.85 2.97
N VAL A 347 2.16 7.57 1.89
CA VAL A 347 1.25 7.91 0.79
C VAL A 347 -0.04 8.55 1.33
N ALA A 348 0.11 9.52 2.24
CA ALA A 348 -1.00 10.20 2.89
C ALA A 348 -0.84 11.72 2.84
N LEU A 349 0.36 12.26 3.08
CA LEU A 349 0.59 13.70 3.14
C LEU A 349 0.26 14.44 1.83
N TYR A 350 0.33 13.77 0.68
CA TYR A 350 -0.08 14.38 -0.60
C TYR A 350 -1.57 14.78 -0.64
N GLN A 351 -2.39 14.19 0.24
CA GLN A 351 -3.83 14.51 0.37
C GLN A 351 -4.09 15.67 1.34
N PHE A 352 -3.07 16.08 2.11
CA PHE A 352 -3.20 17.13 3.11
C PHE A 352 -3.16 18.51 2.45
N PRO A 353 -4.00 19.46 2.91
CA PRO A 353 -3.84 20.87 2.55
C PRO A 353 -2.43 21.38 2.91
N ALA A 354 -1.91 22.36 2.16
CA ALA A 354 -0.59 22.96 2.42
C ALA A 354 -0.46 23.45 3.87
N ALA A 355 -1.47 24.19 4.37
CA ALA A 355 -1.49 24.66 5.75
C ALA A 355 -1.43 23.53 6.80
N GLY A 356 -2.02 22.35 6.51
CA GLY A 356 -1.93 21.19 7.39
C GLY A 356 -0.51 20.62 7.45
N ARG A 357 0.14 20.50 6.28
CA ARG A 357 1.54 20.07 6.18
C ARG A 357 2.49 21.03 6.91
N GLU A 358 2.28 22.34 6.77
CA GLU A 358 3.05 23.37 7.47
C GLU A 358 2.88 23.29 9.00
N ARG A 359 1.65 23.07 9.49
CA ARG A 359 1.38 22.87 10.92
C ARG A 359 2.11 21.65 11.49
N ILE A 360 2.12 20.55 10.76
CA ILE A 360 2.88 19.34 11.14
C ILE A 360 4.36 19.68 11.25
N ILE A 361 4.96 20.29 10.23
CA ILE A 361 6.39 20.65 10.25
C ILE A 361 6.71 21.59 11.41
N ARG A 362 5.88 22.61 11.65
CA ARG A 362 6.05 23.53 12.78
C ARG A 362 6.04 22.79 14.13
N THR A 363 5.08 21.89 14.32
CA THR A 363 4.97 21.07 15.55
C THR A 363 6.24 20.26 15.79
N LEU A 364 6.80 19.65 14.73
CA LEU A 364 8.04 18.87 14.84
C LEU A 364 9.25 19.76 15.13
N THR A 365 9.34 20.94 14.50
CA THR A 365 10.39 21.93 14.77
C THR A 365 10.33 22.43 16.22
N GLU A 366 9.15 22.78 16.73
CA GLU A 366 8.96 23.22 18.13
C GLU A 366 9.30 22.10 19.12
N THR A 367 8.84 20.87 18.86
CA THR A 367 9.19 19.69 19.68
C THR A 367 10.72 19.49 19.73
N SER A 368 11.40 19.73 18.61
CA SER A 368 12.86 19.54 18.48
C SER A 368 13.72 20.45 19.36
N LEU A 369 13.14 21.52 19.92
CA LEU A 369 13.81 22.38 20.90
C LEU A 369 14.02 21.69 22.24
N SER A 370 13.20 20.68 22.55
CA SER A 370 13.23 19.94 23.82
C SER A 370 13.78 18.52 23.69
N ARG A 371 13.55 17.85 22.55
CA ARG A 371 14.09 16.52 22.26
C ARG A 371 14.18 16.27 20.75
N PRO A 372 15.16 15.51 20.25
CA PRO A 372 15.26 15.18 18.82
C PRO A 372 14.01 14.48 18.28
N VAL A 373 13.66 14.76 17.02
CA VAL A 373 12.52 14.13 16.33
C VAL A 373 12.93 13.69 14.92
N CYS A 374 12.52 12.49 14.53
CA CYS A 374 12.63 12.03 13.15
C CYS A 374 11.27 12.05 12.47
N LEU A 375 11.21 12.58 11.24
CA LEU A 375 10.09 12.43 10.33
C LEU A 375 10.50 11.48 9.18
N VAL A 376 9.85 10.33 9.09
CA VAL A 376 10.03 9.37 7.98
C VAL A 376 8.86 9.49 7.01
N THR A 377 9.12 9.84 5.76
CA THR A 377 8.07 9.97 4.74
C THR A 377 8.30 8.97 3.62
N LEU A 378 7.27 8.20 3.29
CA LEU A 378 7.17 7.44 2.05
C LEU A 378 6.06 8.05 1.20
N GLU A 379 6.39 8.97 0.31
CA GLU A 379 5.37 9.82 -0.31
C GLU A 379 5.48 9.90 -1.83
N LEU A 380 4.31 10.00 -2.48
CA LEU A 380 4.19 10.41 -3.88
C LEU A 380 4.43 11.92 -3.90
N LYS A 381 5.46 12.38 -4.65
CA LYS A 381 5.83 13.79 -4.91
C LYS A 381 5.22 14.84 -3.96
N LEU A 382 5.99 15.31 -2.99
CA LEU A 382 5.53 16.39 -2.08
C LEU A 382 5.77 17.81 -2.63
N GLU A 383 6.70 17.98 -3.59
CA GLU A 383 7.11 19.25 -4.20
C GLU A 383 7.45 19.07 -5.70
N ASP A 384 7.26 20.13 -6.50
CA ASP A 384 7.49 20.23 -7.95
C ASP A 384 9.00 20.23 -8.32
N ILE A 385 9.73 19.16 -7.95
CA ILE A 385 11.08 18.88 -8.44
C ILE A 385 10.99 17.72 -9.45
N ASP A 386 11.62 17.93 -10.61
CA ASP A 386 11.48 17.17 -11.87
C ASP A 386 11.54 15.63 -11.79
N ASP A 387 10.76 15.00 -12.68
CA ASP A 387 10.93 13.66 -13.30
C ASP A 387 10.82 12.34 -12.51
N LEU A 388 10.54 12.32 -11.19
CA LEU A 388 10.39 11.03 -10.45
C LEU A 388 8.95 10.49 -10.44
N GLN A 389 8.68 9.32 -11.06
CA GLN A 389 7.34 8.71 -11.07
C GLN A 389 6.98 7.91 -9.80
N ASP A 390 7.98 7.49 -9.03
CA ASP A 390 7.82 6.56 -7.91
C ASP A 390 7.91 7.27 -6.54
N PRO A 391 7.22 6.76 -5.50
CA PRO A 391 7.35 7.28 -4.15
C PRO A 391 8.79 7.21 -3.63
N THR A 392 9.15 8.23 -2.86
CA THR A 392 10.48 8.35 -2.25
C THR A 392 10.38 8.17 -0.75
N LEU A 393 11.30 7.36 -0.21
CA LEU A 393 11.53 7.22 1.22
C LEU A 393 12.58 8.26 1.63
N ALA A 394 12.24 9.13 2.57
CA ALA A 394 13.15 10.11 3.11
C ALA A 394 13.04 10.16 4.63
N ILE A 395 14.14 10.52 5.28
CA ILE A 395 14.19 10.85 6.69
C ILE A 395 14.52 12.33 6.83
N THR A 396 13.79 13.02 7.70
CA THR A 396 14.06 14.39 8.08
C THR A 396 14.31 14.42 9.57
N ARG A 397 15.52 14.81 9.97
CA ARG A 397 15.94 14.91 11.36
C ARG A 397 15.75 16.33 11.84
N PHE A 398 15.12 16.49 13.00
CA PHE A 398 14.93 17.76 13.68
C PHE A 398 15.68 17.73 15.00
N ALA A 399 16.52 18.74 15.24
CA ALA A 399 17.25 18.91 16.49
C ALA A 399 17.53 20.39 16.71
N SER A 400 17.26 20.89 17.92
CA SER A 400 17.53 22.29 18.30
C SER A 400 16.87 23.32 17.34
N GLY A 401 15.70 22.99 16.78
CA GLY A 401 15.00 23.85 15.82
C GLY A 401 15.50 23.75 14.38
N GLU A 402 16.63 23.07 14.13
CA GLU A 402 17.17 22.85 12.80
C GLU A 402 16.60 21.58 12.15
N ARG A 403 16.57 21.57 10.82
CA ARG A 403 16.00 20.48 10.02
C ARG A 403 16.97 20.02 8.93
N ARG A 404 17.33 18.73 8.94
CA ARG A 404 18.14 18.10 7.88
C ARG A 404 17.39 16.94 7.23
N ARG A 405 17.12 17.06 5.93
CA ARG A 405 16.48 16.01 5.12
C ARG A 405 17.52 15.16 4.38
N GLN A 406 17.27 13.86 4.33
CA GLN A 406 18.06 12.88 3.58
C GLN A 406 17.11 11.96 2.80
N LEU A 407 17.34 11.82 1.50
CA LEU A 407 16.69 10.80 0.68
C LEU A 407 17.33 9.45 0.98
N LEU A 408 16.51 8.43 1.27
CA LEU A 408 16.97 7.08 1.60
C LEU A 408 16.72 6.08 0.48
N ALA A 409 15.59 6.16 -0.22
CA ALA A 409 15.28 5.21 -1.28
C ALA A 409 14.20 5.72 -2.25
N ARG A 410 14.13 5.06 -3.41
CA ARG A 410 12.92 4.99 -4.24
C ARG A 410 12.20 3.67 -3.98
N SER A 411 10.90 3.63 -4.19
CA SER A 411 10.12 2.40 -3.98
C SER A 411 8.83 2.39 -4.80
N SER A 412 8.23 1.21 -4.99
CA SER A 412 6.85 1.17 -5.49
C SER A 412 5.86 1.72 -4.46
N PRO A 413 4.69 2.25 -4.87
CA PRO A 413 3.65 2.74 -3.95
C PRO A 413 3.10 1.71 -2.95
N HIS A 414 3.32 0.42 -3.20
CA HIS A 414 2.81 -0.70 -2.39
C HIS A 414 3.93 -1.52 -1.73
N GLY A 415 5.20 -1.09 -1.79
CA GLY A 415 6.34 -1.79 -1.15
C GLY A 415 6.83 -3.07 -1.86
N TRP A 416 6.47 -3.29 -3.13
CA TRP A 416 6.95 -4.42 -3.95
C TRP A 416 8.45 -4.41 -4.24
N TRP A 417 9.02 -3.21 -4.35
CA TRP A 417 10.44 -3.05 -4.57
C TRP A 417 10.94 -1.80 -3.84
N ILE A 418 12.23 -1.84 -3.51
CA ILE A 418 12.99 -0.73 -2.94
C ILE A 418 14.34 -0.61 -3.66
N GLU A 419 14.70 0.60 -4.04
CA GLU A 419 16.01 0.96 -4.57
C GLU A 419 16.67 1.91 -3.56
N TRP A 420 17.54 1.36 -2.73
CA TRP A 420 18.20 2.09 -1.65
C TRP A 420 19.25 3.05 -2.22
N ALA A 421 19.25 4.30 -1.75
CA ALA A 421 20.25 5.29 -2.10
C ALA A 421 21.59 4.88 -1.49
N ALA A 422 22.64 4.87 -2.31
CA ALA A 422 23.98 4.47 -1.93
C ALA A 422 24.62 5.42 -0.92
#